data_AF-A0A084AT28-F1
#
_entry.id   AF-A0A084AT28-F1
#
_cell.length_a   1.000
_cell.length_b   1.000
_cell.length_c   1.000
_cell.angle_alpha   90.00
_cell.angle_beta   90.00
_cell.angle_gamma   90.00
#
_symmetry.space_group_name_H-M   'P 1'
#
loop_
_entity.id
_entity.type
_entity.pdbx_description
1 polymer ?
#
loop_
_entity_poly.entity_id
_entity_poly.type
_entity_poly.pdbx_seq_one_letter_code
_entity_poly.pdbx_strand_id
1 'polypeptide(L)'
;MADEKTPLEPPPGYDAVGAEQHTAARRQSLPLRRGPMTLDIPIIKYLNSKRVILASASPRRKALLQQIGLHNLEITPSTKPENIDKVAYGPWEYVHATARQKCLDVYTTALETHLASIPDPDVVIAADTIIMTRDGRILEKPRSEADHIRMLKHMRDTRVHSVLTAVVVLAPREDARQPGYVIETHTEETKVYFRSEEDGLPDDVIQAYVKTREGVDKAGGYAVQGIGGMLLVEKIEGSVDNVVGLPVMKCLSLTETAVFRQSQEGDFEEEQEE
;
A
#
# COMPACT_ATOMS: atom_id res chain seq x y z
N MET A 1 -49.52 15.32 6.85
CA MET A 1 -48.88 15.96 5.68
C MET A 1 -47.68 15.09 5.32
N ALA A 2 -47.62 14.67 4.06
CA ALA A 2 -46.54 13.99 3.32
C ALA A 2 -45.88 12.73 3.94
N ASP A 3 -46.36 11.57 3.49
CA ASP A 3 -45.59 10.31 3.39
C ASP A 3 -44.51 10.49 2.30
N GLU A 4 -43.24 10.48 2.68
CA GLU A 4 -42.12 10.52 1.74
C GLU A 4 -41.72 9.07 1.38
N LYS A 5 -42.29 8.57 0.28
CA LYS A 5 -41.98 7.23 -0.25
C LYS A 5 -40.51 7.16 -0.67
N THR A 6 -39.72 6.39 0.07
CA THR A 6 -38.38 5.98 -0.35
C THR A 6 -38.49 5.07 -1.58
N PRO A 7 -37.79 5.34 -2.70
CA PRO A 7 -37.82 4.45 -3.86
C PRO A 7 -37.15 3.10 -3.50
N LEU A 8 -37.90 2.01 -3.61
CA LEU A 8 -37.46 0.63 -3.40
C LEU A 8 -36.65 0.05 -4.59
N GLU A 9 -36.42 0.84 -5.64
CA GLU A 9 -35.75 0.38 -6.85
C GLU A 9 -34.25 0.70 -6.79
N PRO A 10 -33.39 -0.27 -7.17
CA PRO A 10 -31.95 -0.02 -7.25
C PRO A 10 -31.66 1.08 -8.27
N PRO A 11 -30.66 1.94 -8.03
CA PRO A 11 -30.35 3.04 -8.92
C PRO A 11 -30.02 2.50 -10.32
N PRO A 12 -30.50 3.16 -11.40
CA PRO A 12 -30.18 2.75 -12.75
C PRO A 12 -28.67 2.86 -12.99
N GLY A 13 -28.11 1.85 -13.67
CA GLY A 13 -26.71 1.90 -14.12
C GLY A 13 -26.53 3.01 -15.17
N TYR A 14 -25.33 3.61 -15.20
CA TYR A 14 -24.99 4.74 -16.07
C TYR A 14 -25.02 4.45 -17.58
N ASP A 15 -25.27 3.20 -18.00
CA ASP A 15 -25.19 2.77 -19.41
C ASP A 15 -26.43 3.06 -20.26
N ALA A 16 -27.50 3.63 -19.68
CA ALA A 16 -28.76 3.79 -20.39
C ALA A 16 -28.96 5.21 -20.95
N VAL A 17 -28.45 5.46 -22.16
CA VAL A 17 -28.94 6.55 -23.01
C VAL A 17 -29.43 5.98 -24.34
N GLY A 18 -30.77 5.91 -24.47
CA GLY A 18 -31.49 5.90 -25.75
C GLY A 18 -31.74 4.55 -26.42
N ALA A 19 -32.98 4.05 -26.34
CA ALA A 19 -33.82 3.72 -27.50
C ALA A 19 -35.07 2.97 -27.04
N GLU A 20 -36.25 3.60 -27.14
CA GLU A 20 -37.51 2.87 -27.23
C GLU A 20 -37.75 2.47 -28.69
N GLN A 21 -37.94 1.17 -28.94
CA GLN A 21 -38.97 0.67 -29.86
C GLN A 21 -39.18 -0.84 -29.63
N HIS A 22 -40.44 -1.21 -29.43
CA HIS A 22 -40.92 -2.57 -29.16
C HIS A 22 -40.62 -3.57 -30.29
N THR A 23 -40.31 -4.83 -29.94
CA THR A 23 -40.94 -6.07 -30.48
C THR A 23 -40.35 -7.33 -29.83
N ALA A 24 -41.10 -8.43 -29.96
CA ALA A 24 -41.12 -9.64 -29.13
C ALA A 24 -39.82 -10.47 -29.04
N ALA A 25 -39.53 -10.86 -27.79
CA ALA A 25 -38.94 -12.12 -27.29
C ALA A 25 -37.84 -12.81 -28.14
N ARG A 26 -36.59 -12.47 -27.81
CA ARG A 26 -35.45 -13.40 -27.86
C ARG A 26 -34.85 -13.38 -26.45
N ARG A 27 -34.63 -14.55 -25.81
CA ARG A 27 -33.83 -14.61 -24.58
C ARG A 27 -32.42 -14.14 -24.93
N GLN A 28 -32.19 -12.83 -24.86
CA GLN A 28 -30.87 -12.24 -24.96
C GLN A 28 -30.10 -12.74 -23.74
N SER A 29 -28.98 -13.40 -23.99
CA SER A 29 -27.95 -13.56 -22.98
C SER A 29 -27.73 -12.16 -22.39
N LEU A 30 -27.94 -12.01 -21.08
CA LEU A 30 -27.59 -10.78 -20.37
C LEU A 30 -26.20 -10.36 -20.85
N PRO A 31 -25.98 -9.10 -21.26
CA PRO A 31 -24.65 -8.67 -21.66
C PRO A 31 -23.72 -9.01 -20.50
N LEU A 32 -22.63 -9.73 -20.81
CA LEU A 32 -21.53 -9.92 -19.86
C LEU A 32 -21.24 -8.53 -19.31
N ARG A 33 -21.56 -8.30 -18.03
CA ARG A 33 -21.29 -7.01 -17.39
C ARG A 33 -19.79 -6.80 -17.58
N ARG A 34 -19.43 -5.84 -18.43
CA ARG A 34 -18.04 -5.44 -18.58
C ARG A 34 -17.60 -5.04 -17.18
N GLY A 35 -16.48 -5.60 -16.73
CA GLY A 35 -15.87 -5.17 -15.49
C GLY A 35 -15.63 -3.65 -15.52
N PRO A 36 -15.38 -3.03 -14.35
CA PRO A 36 -15.05 -1.62 -14.31
C PRO A 36 -13.93 -1.30 -15.32
N MET A 37 -14.10 -0.22 -16.07
CA MET A 37 -13.09 0.24 -17.02
C MET A 37 -11.80 0.61 -16.28
N THR A 38 -10.65 0.44 -16.93
CA THR A 38 -9.36 0.83 -16.37
C THR A 38 -9.29 2.34 -16.20
N LEU A 39 -8.67 2.80 -15.12
CA LEU A 39 -8.37 4.21 -14.90
C LEU A 39 -7.40 4.72 -15.97
N ASP A 40 -7.84 5.66 -16.80
CA ASP A 40 -7.01 6.31 -17.83
C ASP A 40 -6.45 7.64 -17.30
N ILE A 41 -5.41 7.54 -16.47
CA ILE A 41 -4.68 8.72 -15.96
C ILE A 41 -3.24 8.74 -16.50
N PRO A 42 -2.67 9.94 -16.78
CA PRO A 42 -1.38 10.07 -17.47
C PRO A 42 -0.24 9.30 -16.80
N ILE A 43 -0.13 9.36 -15.48
CA ILE A 43 0.93 8.67 -14.73
C ILE A 43 0.84 7.14 -14.87
N ILE A 44 -0.36 6.55 -14.81
CA ILE A 44 -0.52 5.10 -14.97
C ILE A 44 -0.20 4.66 -16.40
N LYS A 45 -0.62 5.46 -17.39
CA LYS A 45 -0.28 5.21 -18.80
C LYS A 45 1.22 5.29 -19.06
N TYR A 46 1.89 6.27 -18.47
CA TYR A 46 3.34 6.40 -18.52
C TYR A 46 4.01 5.19 -17.88
N LEU A 47 3.65 4.84 -16.65
CA LEU A 47 4.26 3.71 -15.94
C LEU A 47 4.05 2.37 -16.68
N ASN A 48 2.89 2.17 -17.31
CA ASN A 48 2.63 0.98 -18.12
C ASN A 48 3.49 0.88 -19.39
N SER A 49 4.03 1.99 -19.92
CA SER A 49 4.92 1.99 -21.09
C SER A 49 6.41 1.92 -20.73
N LYS A 50 6.73 1.87 -19.44
CA LYS A 50 8.08 1.94 -18.88
C LYS A 50 8.45 0.69 -18.09
N ARG A 51 9.73 0.51 -17.79
CA ARG A 51 10.19 -0.55 -16.89
C ARG A 51 10.07 -0.08 -15.44
N VAL A 52 8.99 -0.50 -14.78
CA VAL A 52 8.71 -0.17 -13.38
C VAL A 52 8.96 -1.38 -12.49
N ILE A 53 9.83 -1.24 -11.50
CA ILE A 53 10.15 -2.29 -10.53
C ILE A 53 9.49 -1.99 -9.19
N LEU A 54 8.70 -2.93 -8.68
CA LEU A 54 8.27 -2.94 -7.28
C LEU A 54 9.30 -3.73 -6.45
N ALA A 55 10.06 -3.00 -5.63
CA ALA A 55 11.07 -3.50 -4.70
C ALA A 55 10.46 -4.19 -3.47
N SER A 56 9.51 -5.12 -3.67
CA SER A 56 8.78 -5.76 -2.57
C SER A 56 8.31 -7.17 -2.91
N ALA A 57 8.48 -8.10 -1.97
CA ALA A 57 7.90 -9.44 -2.04
C ALA A 57 6.40 -9.50 -1.65
N SER A 58 5.81 -8.38 -1.21
CA SER A 58 4.43 -8.38 -0.68
C SER A 58 3.40 -8.53 -1.81
N PRO A 59 2.61 -9.62 -1.85
CA PRO A 59 1.57 -9.80 -2.86
C PRO A 59 0.46 -8.73 -2.74
N ARG A 60 0.24 -8.18 -1.54
CA ARG A 60 -0.77 -7.15 -1.29
C ARG A 60 -0.44 -5.83 -1.99
N ARG A 61 0.84 -5.41 -1.95
CA ARG A 61 1.28 -4.17 -2.62
C ARG A 61 1.14 -4.27 -4.13
N LYS A 62 1.52 -5.42 -4.70
CA LYS A 62 1.28 -5.73 -6.11
C LYS A 62 -0.22 -5.67 -6.45
N ALA A 63 -1.07 -6.31 -5.64
CA ALA A 63 -2.51 -6.33 -5.88
C ALA A 63 -3.11 -4.91 -5.85
N LEU A 64 -2.71 -4.06 -4.90
CA LEU A 64 -3.15 -2.66 -4.82
C LEU A 64 -2.81 -1.87 -6.10
N LEU A 65 -1.58 -1.98 -6.60
CA LEU A 65 -1.16 -1.30 -7.83
C LEU A 65 -1.85 -1.88 -9.08
N GLN A 66 -2.05 -3.20 -9.13
CA GLN A 66 -2.78 -3.82 -10.24
C GLN A 66 -4.26 -3.42 -10.27
N GLN A 67 -4.88 -3.22 -9.10
CA GLN A 67 -6.28 -2.83 -8.98
C GLN A 67 -6.55 -1.44 -9.60
N ILE A 68 -5.56 -0.53 -9.56
CA ILE A 68 -5.67 0.79 -10.19
C ILE A 68 -5.28 0.80 -11.69
N GLY A 69 -4.89 -0.34 -12.25
CA GLY A 69 -4.54 -0.46 -13.68
C GLY A 69 -3.05 -0.43 -14.00
N LEU A 70 -2.17 -0.51 -12.99
CA LEU A 70 -0.73 -0.63 -13.23
C LEU A 70 -0.37 -2.12 -13.42
N HIS A 71 -0.32 -2.54 -14.68
CA HIS A 71 -0.16 -3.95 -15.06
C HIS A 71 1.28 -4.32 -15.43
N ASN A 72 2.06 -3.37 -15.95
CA ASN A 72 3.46 -3.58 -16.29
C ASN A 72 4.37 -3.36 -15.07
N LEU A 73 4.34 -4.30 -14.13
CA LEU A 73 5.16 -4.26 -12.91
C LEU A 73 6.08 -5.46 -12.84
N GLU A 74 7.39 -5.19 -12.79
CA GLU A 74 8.41 -6.15 -12.42
C GLU A 74 8.49 -6.25 -10.90
N ILE A 75 8.57 -7.47 -10.35
CA ILE A 75 8.62 -7.70 -8.91
C ILE A 75 10.00 -8.20 -8.54
N THR A 76 10.80 -7.35 -7.89
CA THR A 76 12.17 -7.67 -7.51
C THR A 76 12.39 -7.32 -6.05
N PRO A 77 12.23 -8.26 -5.10
CA PRO A 77 12.46 -7.99 -3.69
C PRO A 77 13.93 -7.65 -3.41
N SER A 78 14.17 -6.73 -2.47
CA SER A 78 15.53 -6.49 -1.95
C SER A 78 16.09 -7.72 -1.23
N THR A 79 17.40 -7.90 -1.34
CA THR A 79 18.12 -9.01 -0.68
C THR A 79 18.74 -8.61 0.65
N LYS A 80 18.73 -7.32 0.99
CA LYS A 80 19.32 -6.81 2.23
C LYS A 80 18.51 -7.24 3.45
N PRO A 81 19.17 -7.60 4.56
CA PRO A 81 18.50 -7.90 5.80
C PRO A 81 17.86 -6.63 6.38
N GLU A 82 16.64 -6.76 6.93
CA GLU A 82 15.92 -5.69 7.63
C GLU A 82 16.45 -5.55 9.08
N ASN A 83 17.75 -5.25 9.24
CA ASN A 83 18.44 -5.27 10.53
C ASN A 83 18.90 -3.88 11.02
N ILE A 84 18.29 -2.81 10.50
CA ILE A 84 18.53 -1.44 10.98
C ILE A 84 18.20 -1.39 12.48
N ASP A 85 19.01 -0.67 13.25
CA ASP A 85 18.84 -0.55 14.69
C ASP A 85 17.57 0.25 15.02
N LYS A 86 16.57 -0.44 15.55
CA LYS A 86 15.27 0.14 15.91
C LYS A 86 15.36 1.11 17.08
N VAL A 87 16.32 0.90 17.98
CA VAL A 87 16.48 1.74 19.18
C VAL A 87 17.10 3.08 18.81
N ALA A 88 18.03 3.07 17.86
CA ALA A 88 18.69 4.28 17.39
C ALA A 88 17.81 5.14 16.46
N TYR A 89 16.97 4.52 15.63
CA TYR A 89 16.21 5.25 14.60
C TYR A 89 14.79 5.63 15.02
N GLY A 90 14.17 5.01 16.03
CA GLY A 90 12.76 5.25 16.31
C GLY A 90 11.83 4.77 15.17
N PRO A 91 10.50 4.75 15.35
CA PRO A 91 9.60 4.09 14.40
C PRO A 91 9.56 4.74 13.01
N TRP A 92 9.58 6.07 12.94
CA TRP A 92 9.42 6.83 11.69
C TRP A 92 10.66 6.74 10.81
N GLU A 93 11.83 6.97 11.39
CA GLU A 93 13.08 6.91 10.66
C GLU A 93 13.46 5.46 10.35
N TYR A 94 13.10 4.49 11.21
CA TYR A 94 13.30 3.07 10.93
C TYR A 94 12.54 2.62 9.67
N VAL A 95 11.23 2.91 9.58
CA VAL A 95 10.42 2.48 8.43
C VAL A 95 10.90 3.18 7.15
N HIS A 96 11.26 4.46 7.25
CA HIS A 96 11.79 5.24 6.14
C HIS A 96 13.14 4.69 5.65
N ALA A 97 14.10 4.51 6.55
CA ALA A 97 15.43 4.00 6.24
C ALA A 97 15.36 2.58 5.64
N THR A 98 14.48 1.74 6.16
CA THR A 98 14.26 0.38 5.64
C THR A 98 13.69 0.41 4.23
N ALA A 99 12.67 1.24 3.95
CA ALA A 99 12.12 1.39 2.62
C ALA A 99 13.15 1.96 1.63
N ARG A 100 13.95 2.95 2.06
CA ARG A 100 15.01 3.56 1.25
C ARG A 100 16.12 2.55 0.91
N GLN A 101 16.56 1.76 1.89
CA GLN A 101 17.57 0.72 1.68
C GLN A 101 17.10 -0.32 0.65
N LYS A 102 15.84 -0.75 0.74
CA LYS A 102 15.25 -1.68 -0.24
C LYS A 102 15.22 -1.09 -1.65
N CYS A 103 14.85 0.19 -1.78
CA CYS A 103 14.81 0.88 -3.06
C CYS A 103 16.19 0.95 -3.71
N LEU A 104 17.19 1.44 -2.96
CA LEU A 104 18.56 1.60 -3.45
C LEU A 104 19.24 0.27 -3.77
N ASP A 105 19.00 -0.77 -2.96
CA ASP A 105 19.53 -2.13 -3.22
C ASP A 105 19.03 -2.67 -4.56
N VAL A 106 17.72 -2.60 -4.81
CA VAL A 106 17.11 -3.07 -6.05
C VAL A 106 17.55 -2.23 -7.24
N TYR A 107 17.61 -0.91 -7.10
CA TYR A 107 18.10 -0.03 -8.16
C TYR A 107 19.55 -0.33 -8.52
N THR A 108 20.45 -0.38 -7.54
CA THR A 108 21.88 -0.65 -7.75
C THR A 108 22.10 -2.02 -8.39
N THR A 109 21.41 -3.05 -7.89
CA THR A 109 21.47 -4.41 -8.46
C THR A 109 20.96 -4.42 -9.91
N ALA A 110 19.88 -3.69 -10.21
CA ALA A 110 19.36 -3.59 -11.57
C ALA A 110 20.36 -2.94 -12.52
N LEU A 111 21.07 -1.88 -12.08
CA LEU A 111 22.13 -1.23 -12.86
C LEU A 111 23.35 -2.14 -13.07
N GLU A 112 23.76 -2.93 -12.08
CA GLU A 112 24.84 -3.90 -12.25
C GLU A 112 24.48 -5.00 -13.27
N THR A 113 23.19 -5.33 -13.36
CA THR A 113 22.65 -6.29 -14.32
C THR A 113 22.52 -5.71 -15.74
N HIS A 114 22.72 -4.40 -15.94
CA HIS A 114 22.71 -3.74 -17.26
C HIS A 114 23.71 -4.39 -18.24
N LEU A 115 24.78 -5.00 -17.74
CA LEU A 115 25.74 -5.76 -18.54
C LEU A 115 25.10 -6.99 -19.25
N ALA A 116 23.89 -7.40 -18.87
CA ALA A 116 23.20 -8.60 -19.36
C ALA A 116 22.02 -8.33 -20.33
N SER A 117 22.02 -7.22 -21.08
CA SER A 117 21.00 -6.88 -22.12
C SER A 117 19.60 -6.52 -21.60
N ILE A 118 19.44 -6.21 -20.31
CA ILE A 118 18.19 -5.71 -19.74
C ILE A 118 18.29 -4.18 -19.61
N PRO A 119 17.35 -3.39 -20.15
CA PRO A 119 17.35 -1.93 -20.00
C PRO A 119 17.25 -1.52 -18.53
N ASP A 120 17.87 -0.43 -18.13
CA ASP A 120 17.75 0.12 -16.78
C ASP A 120 16.29 0.40 -16.36
N PRO A 121 15.97 0.35 -15.06
CA PRO A 121 14.64 0.69 -14.59
C PRO A 121 14.36 2.18 -14.75
N ASP A 122 13.21 2.53 -15.34
CA ASP A 122 12.73 3.91 -15.40
C ASP A 122 12.20 4.38 -14.02
N VAL A 123 11.65 3.46 -13.23
CA VAL A 123 11.12 3.75 -11.88
C VAL A 123 11.31 2.54 -10.98
N VAL A 124 11.78 2.77 -9.75
CA VAL A 124 11.79 1.78 -8.67
C VAL A 124 10.89 2.28 -7.54
N ILE A 125 9.93 1.46 -7.12
CA ILE A 125 9.02 1.74 -6.01
C ILE A 125 9.32 0.76 -4.89
N ALA A 126 9.67 1.27 -3.71
CA ALA A 126 9.81 0.47 -2.50
C ALA A 126 8.80 0.93 -1.44
N ALA A 127 8.43 0.00 -0.57
CA ALA A 127 7.67 0.35 0.62
C ALA A 127 7.99 -0.59 1.79
N ASP A 128 7.93 -0.03 2.98
CA ASP A 128 8.05 -0.76 4.23
C ASP A 128 6.89 -0.40 5.16
N THR A 129 6.39 -1.38 5.92
CA THR A 129 5.21 -1.19 6.77
C THR A 129 5.47 -1.81 8.14
N ILE A 130 5.32 -1.00 9.18
CA ILE A 130 5.42 -1.42 10.57
C ILE A 130 4.17 -1.06 11.35
N ILE A 131 3.98 -1.73 12.49
CA ILE A 131 2.97 -1.35 13.46
C ILE A 131 3.66 -0.75 14.67
N MET A 132 3.27 0.46 15.05
CA MET A 132 3.71 1.14 16.25
C MET A 132 2.61 1.07 17.29
N THR A 133 2.88 0.44 18.43
CA THR A 133 1.95 0.43 19.56
C THR A 133 1.80 1.82 20.17
N ARG A 134 0.76 2.01 20.98
CA ARG A 134 0.53 3.28 21.68
C ARG A 134 1.69 3.72 22.58
N ASP A 135 2.47 2.78 23.10
CA ASP A 135 3.68 3.02 23.91
C ASP A 135 4.97 3.13 23.07
N GLY A 136 4.86 3.22 21.74
CA GLY A 136 5.98 3.47 20.83
C GLY A 136 6.80 2.24 20.43
N ARG A 137 6.32 1.02 20.72
CA ARG A 137 7.03 -0.21 20.36
C ARG A 137 6.72 -0.60 18.93
N ILE A 138 7.75 -1.04 18.22
CA ILE A 138 7.62 -1.57 16.85
C ILE A 138 7.24 -3.05 16.92
N LEU A 139 6.10 -3.39 16.32
CA LEU A 139 5.64 -4.75 16.09
C LEU A 139 5.89 -5.14 14.63
N GLU A 140 6.66 -6.21 14.46
CA GLU A 140 6.90 -6.86 13.18
C GLU A 140 5.99 -8.08 13.02
N LYS A 141 6.43 -9.05 12.22
CA LYS A 141 5.76 -10.34 12.06
C LYS A 141 5.92 -11.18 13.33
N PRO A 142 4.88 -11.91 13.74
CA PRO A 142 4.97 -12.80 14.90
C PRO A 142 5.98 -13.93 14.66
N ARG A 143 6.79 -14.24 15.68
CA ARG A 143 7.82 -15.29 15.62
C ARG A 143 7.30 -16.68 15.99
N SER A 144 6.18 -16.73 16.71
CA SER A 144 5.52 -17.97 17.13
C SER A 144 4.03 -17.73 17.38
N GLU A 145 3.26 -18.80 17.54
CA GLU A 145 1.83 -18.71 17.88
C GLU A 145 1.60 -17.98 19.21
N ALA A 146 2.42 -18.28 20.22
CA ALA A 146 2.37 -17.60 21.52
C ALA A 146 2.71 -16.11 21.40
N ASP A 147 3.67 -15.78 20.54
CA ASP A 147 4.04 -14.40 20.20
C ASP A 147 2.88 -13.66 19.53
N HIS A 148 2.23 -14.33 18.58
CA HIS A 148 1.07 -13.81 17.85
C HIS A 148 -0.10 -13.49 18.77
N ILE A 149 -0.47 -14.43 19.65
CA ILE A 149 -1.54 -14.21 20.63
C ILE A 149 -1.18 -13.04 21.55
N ARG A 150 0.06 -12.97 22.03
CA ARG A 150 0.51 -11.88 22.91
C ARG A 150 0.43 -10.51 22.23
N MET A 151 0.84 -10.42 20.96
CA MET A 151 0.75 -9.18 20.18
C MET A 151 -0.70 -8.72 20.02
N LEU A 152 -1.61 -9.63 19.63
CA LEU A 152 -3.02 -9.29 19.42
C LEU A 152 -3.72 -8.87 20.70
N LYS A 153 -3.46 -9.57 21.82
CA LYS A 153 -3.97 -9.17 23.14
C LYS A 153 -3.48 -7.79 23.54
N HIS A 154 -2.19 -7.51 23.35
CA HIS A 154 -1.63 -6.21 23.66
C HIS A 154 -2.29 -5.07 22.86
N MET A 155 -2.53 -5.27 21.55
CA MET A 155 -3.23 -4.28 20.73
C MET A 155 -4.71 -4.13 21.12
N ARG A 156 -5.40 -5.22 21.46
CA ARG A 156 -6.76 -5.19 22.03
C ARG A 156 -6.80 -4.35 23.31
N ASP A 157 -5.90 -4.63 24.25
CA ASP A 157 -5.90 -4.01 25.58
C ASP A 157 -5.51 -2.52 25.51
N THR A 158 -4.62 -2.14 24.59
CA THR A 158 -4.24 -0.74 24.34
C THR A 158 -5.20 0.02 23.42
N ARG A 159 -6.11 -0.71 22.76
CA ARG A 159 -7.18 -0.26 21.86
C ARG A 159 -6.74 0.41 20.57
N VAL A 160 -5.58 1.04 20.51
CA VAL A 160 -5.11 1.81 19.36
C VAL A 160 -3.65 1.56 19.09
N HIS A 161 -3.32 1.41 17.80
CA HIS A 161 -1.97 1.38 17.28
C HIS A 161 -1.91 2.09 15.93
N SER A 162 -0.73 2.57 15.59
CA SER A 162 -0.45 3.25 14.34
C SER A 162 0.19 2.29 13.36
N VAL A 163 -0.33 2.27 12.13
CA VAL A 163 0.33 1.61 11.01
C VAL A 163 1.10 2.67 10.24
N LEU A 164 2.41 2.52 10.18
CA LEU A 164 3.30 3.40 9.45
C LEU A 164 3.75 2.68 8.18
N THR A 165 3.50 3.27 7.02
CA THR A 165 4.11 2.81 5.76
C THR A 165 4.94 3.92 5.16
N ALA A 166 6.24 3.67 4.99
CA ALA A 166 7.09 4.51 4.16
C ALA A 166 7.03 4.03 2.72
N VAL A 167 6.87 4.96 1.79
CA VAL A 167 6.98 4.75 0.35
C VAL A 167 8.17 5.54 -0.15
N VAL A 168 8.99 4.88 -0.97
CA VAL A 168 10.15 5.48 -1.62
C VAL A 168 10.03 5.23 -3.10
N VAL A 169 10.10 6.29 -3.90
CA VAL A 169 10.11 6.21 -5.35
C VAL A 169 11.43 6.78 -5.85
N LEU A 170 12.11 6.02 -6.69
CA LEU A 170 13.35 6.44 -7.34
C LEU A 170 13.13 6.43 -8.85
N ALA A 171 13.51 7.52 -9.51
CA ALA A 171 13.52 7.62 -10.97
C ALA A 171 14.89 8.16 -11.43
N PRO A 172 15.53 7.57 -12.46
CA PRO A 172 16.73 8.14 -13.05
C PRO A 172 16.49 9.56 -13.56
N ARG A 173 17.52 10.40 -13.46
CA ARG A 173 17.52 11.75 -14.02
C ARG A 173 17.89 11.68 -15.49
N GLU A 174 17.26 12.54 -16.29
CA GLU A 174 17.71 12.78 -17.67
C GLU A 174 18.96 13.67 -17.71
N ASP A 175 19.19 14.47 -16.67
CA ASP A 175 20.37 15.32 -16.54
C ASP A 175 21.59 14.55 -15.99
N ALA A 176 22.80 15.02 -16.32
CA ALA A 176 24.05 14.40 -15.89
C ALA A 176 24.44 14.75 -14.43
N ARG A 177 23.48 15.16 -13.57
CA ARG A 177 23.76 15.53 -12.18
C ARG A 177 23.92 14.28 -11.33
N GLN A 178 24.88 14.27 -10.41
CA GLN A 178 24.99 13.20 -9.41
C GLN A 178 23.93 13.38 -8.32
N PRO A 179 23.32 12.29 -7.80
CA PRO A 179 23.65 10.87 -8.00
C PRO A 179 23.00 10.20 -9.23
N GLY A 180 22.47 10.96 -10.19
CA GLY A 180 21.88 10.44 -11.43
C GLY A 180 20.44 9.95 -11.30
N TYR A 181 19.81 10.19 -10.14
CA TYR A 181 18.41 9.85 -9.87
C TYR A 181 17.77 10.88 -8.93
N VAL A 182 16.45 10.97 -8.97
CA VAL A 182 15.60 11.64 -7.97
C VAL A 182 15.04 10.58 -7.04
N ILE A 183 14.96 10.90 -5.74
CA ILE A 183 14.37 10.00 -4.74
C ILE A 183 13.33 10.74 -3.91
N GLU A 184 12.08 10.34 -4.09
CA GLU A 184 10.91 10.90 -3.44
C GLU A 184 10.46 9.96 -2.33
N THR A 185 10.13 10.51 -1.16
CA THR A 185 9.75 9.70 -0.01
C THR A 185 8.58 10.28 0.76
N HIS A 186 7.70 9.42 1.27
CA HIS A 186 6.61 9.82 2.14
C HIS A 186 6.32 8.71 3.14
N THR A 187 6.05 9.08 4.39
CA THR A 187 5.59 8.15 5.43
C THR A 187 4.16 8.49 5.79
N GLU A 188 3.26 7.53 5.59
CA GLU A 188 1.84 7.67 5.93
C GLU A 188 1.54 6.96 7.25
N GLU A 189 0.88 7.66 8.16
CA GLU A 189 0.34 7.10 9.40
C GLU A 189 -1.15 6.81 9.26
N THR A 190 -1.59 5.67 9.77
CA THR A 190 -3.02 5.37 9.93
C THR A 190 -3.28 4.70 11.25
N LYS A 191 -4.20 5.24 12.03
CA LYS A 191 -4.56 4.69 13.34
C LYS A 191 -5.62 3.61 13.16
N VAL A 192 -5.39 2.47 13.77
CA VAL A 192 -6.31 1.34 13.77
C VAL A 192 -6.76 1.10 15.20
N TYR A 193 -8.08 1.02 15.37
CA TYR A 193 -8.72 0.79 16.65
C TYR A 193 -9.19 -0.66 16.70
N PHE A 194 -8.78 -1.39 17.72
CA PHE A 194 -9.26 -2.74 17.98
C PHE A 194 -10.47 -2.71 18.90
N ARG A 195 -11.37 -3.68 18.70
CA ARG A 195 -12.44 -3.99 19.64
C ARG A 195 -11.84 -4.34 20.99
N SER A 196 -12.54 -4.03 22.08
CA SER A 196 -12.15 -4.46 23.42
C SER A 196 -12.63 -5.88 23.70
N GLU A 197 -12.16 -6.46 24.81
CA GLU A 197 -12.70 -7.72 25.32
C GLU A 197 -14.21 -7.63 25.60
N GLU A 198 -14.66 -6.51 26.17
CA GLU A 198 -16.08 -6.22 26.44
C GLU A 198 -16.90 -5.98 25.16
N ASP A 199 -16.26 -5.56 24.06
CA ASP A 199 -16.88 -5.31 22.75
C ASP A 199 -16.65 -6.49 21.78
N GLY A 200 -16.65 -7.72 22.30
CA GLY A 200 -16.67 -8.92 21.46
C GLY A 200 -15.32 -9.38 20.91
N LEU A 201 -14.20 -8.99 21.54
CA LEU A 201 -12.87 -9.58 21.28
C LEU A 201 -12.29 -10.36 22.48
N PRO A 202 -12.98 -11.40 22.99
CA PRO A 202 -12.44 -12.28 24.02
C PRO A 202 -11.26 -13.14 23.53
N ASP A 203 -10.59 -13.77 24.48
CA ASP A 203 -9.37 -14.55 24.24
C ASP A 203 -9.55 -15.71 23.26
N ASP A 204 -10.71 -16.36 23.26
CA ASP A 204 -11.03 -17.46 22.37
C ASP A 204 -11.16 -17.00 20.91
N VAL A 205 -11.69 -15.80 20.65
CA VAL A 205 -11.72 -15.18 19.31
C VAL A 205 -10.30 -14.90 18.82
N ILE A 206 -9.43 -14.34 19.66
CA ILE A 206 -8.02 -14.12 19.32
C ILE A 206 -7.32 -15.46 18.99
N GLN A 207 -7.51 -16.48 19.83
CA GLN A 207 -6.94 -17.81 19.59
C GLN A 207 -7.46 -18.45 18.30
N ALA A 208 -8.76 -18.34 18.03
CA ALA A 208 -9.37 -18.84 16.80
C ALA A 208 -8.80 -18.11 15.57
N TYR A 209 -8.65 -16.80 15.65
CA TYR A 209 -8.04 -16.00 14.60
C TYR A 209 -6.59 -16.43 14.33
N VAL A 210 -5.78 -16.61 15.36
CA VAL A 210 -4.38 -17.05 15.21
C VAL A 210 -4.28 -18.41 14.50
N LYS A 211 -5.22 -19.33 14.78
CA LYS A 211 -5.30 -20.64 14.10
C LYS A 211 -5.59 -20.54 12.60
N THR A 212 -6.20 -19.46 12.12
CA THR A 212 -6.40 -19.22 10.68
C THR A 212 -5.09 -18.96 9.93
N ARG A 213 -4.03 -18.59 10.67
CA ARG A 213 -2.72 -18.17 10.12
C ARG A 213 -2.77 -16.95 9.20
N GLU A 214 -3.90 -16.25 9.10
CA GLU A 214 -4.06 -15.08 8.22
C GLU A 214 -3.03 -13.99 8.54
N GLY A 215 -2.63 -13.83 9.81
CA GLY A 215 -1.70 -12.79 10.25
C GLY A 215 -0.21 -13.11 10.19
N VAL A 216 0.20 -14.34 9.90
CA VAL A 216 1.58 -14.81 10.17
C VAL A 216 2.64 -14.04 9.37
N ASP A 217 2.32 -13.60 8.16
CA ASP A 217 3.22 -12.85 7.26
C ASP A 217 3.06 -11.31 7.38
N LYS A 218 2.36 -10.81 8.39
CA LYS A 218 1.94 -9.41 8.51
C LYS A 218 2.48 -8.76 9.78
N ALA A 219 2.87 -7.48 9.67
CA ALA A 219 3.27 -6.69 10.82
C ALA A 219 2.11 -6.60 11.83
N GLY A 220 2.41 -6.81 13.11
CA GLY A 220 1.44 -6.93 14.22
C GLY A 220 0.46 -8.11 14.10
N GLY A 221 0.64 -9.01 13.13
CA GLY A 221 -0.09 -10.27 13.11
C GLY A 221 -1.55 -10.16 12.67
N TYR A 222 -1.99 -9.12 11.94
CA TYR A 222 -3.35 -9.12 11.40
C TYR A 222 -3.49 -8.61 9.97
N ALA A 223 -4.59 -9.00 9.32
CA ALA A 223 -4.99 -8.51 8.01
C ALA A 223 -6.25 -7.64 8.14
N VAL A 224 -6.17 -6.38 7.71
CA VAL A 224 -7.36 -5.51 7.63
C VAL A 224 -8.32 -5.95 6.53
N GLN A 225 -7.80 -6.59 5.48
CA GLN A 225 -8.58 -7.23 4.44
C GLN A 225 -8.68 -8.72 4.76
N GLY A 226 -9.80 -9.14 5.34
CA GLY A 226 -10.04 -10.53 5.73
C GLY A 226 -10.74 -10.66 7.08
N ILE A 227 -10.49 -11.79 7.73
CA ILE A 227 -11.11 -12.12 9.02
C ILE A 227 -10.67 -11.12 10.09
N GLY A 228 -9.40 -10.72 10.08
CA GLY A 228 -8.84 -9.76 11.03
C GLY A 228 -9.56 -8.41 11.02
N GLY A 229 -9.84 -7.86 9.83
CA GLY A 229 -10.58 -6.60 9.70
C GLY A 229 -12.04 -6.70 10.14
N MET A 230 -12.67 -7.86 9.99
CA MET A 230 -14.07 -8.05 10.38
C MET A 230 -14.24 -8.28 11.88
N LEU A 231 -13.30 -9.00 12.51
CA LEU A 231 -13.42 -9.44 13.90
C LEU A 231 -12.59 -8.60 14.89
N LEU A 232 -11.41 -8.13 14.49
CA LEU A 232 -10.48 -7.46 15.40
C LEU A 232 -10.62 -5.93 15.34
N VAL A 233 -10.82 -5.38 14.14
CA VAL A 233 -10.82 -3.93 13.89
C VAL A 233 -12.21 -3.34 14.14
N GLU A 234 -12.26 -2.30 14.96
CA GLU A 234 -13.46 -1.49 15.25
C GLU A 234 -13.56 -0.30 14.28
N LYS A 235 -12.46 0.44 14.13
CA LYS A 235 -12.40 1.68 13.34
C LYS A 235 -11.00 1.89 12.78
N ILE A 236 -10.92 2.60 11.65
CA ILE A 236 -9.67 3.07 11.07
C ILE A 236 -9.77 4.60 10.89
N GLU A 237 -8.73 5.31 11.32
CA GLU A 237 -8.57 6.75 11.09
C GLU A 237 -7.33 6.98 10.22
N GLY A 238 -7.56 7.24 8.94
CA GLY A 238 -6.53 7.37 7.92
C GLY A 238 -6.83 6.51 6.69
N SER A 239 -5.79 6.12 5.97
CA SER A 239 -5.92 5.45 4.68
C SER A 239 -5.95 3.92 4.82
N VAL A 240 -6.97 3.26 4.28
CA VAL A 240 -7.12 1.80 4.41
C VAL A 240 -6.04 1.05 3.62
N ASP A 241 -5.70 1.54 2.43
CA ASP A 241 -4.62 1.00 1.59
C ASP A 241 -3.24 1.11 2.27
N ASN A 242 -3.00 2.15 3.09
CA ASN A 242 -1.85 2.24 3.97
C ASN A 242 -1.78 1.05 4.94
N VAL A 243 -2.90 0.71 5.58
CA VAL A 243 -2.98 -0.46 6.49
C VAL A 243 -2.79 -1.77 5.75
N VAL A 244 -3.26 -1.88 4.50
CA VAL A 244 -3.03 -3.05 3.63
C VAL A 244 -1.53 -3.19 3.29
N GLY A 245 -0.85 -2.06 3.14
CA GLY A 245 0.62 -1.97 3.06
C GLY A 245 1.16 -1.03 2.00
N LEU A 246 0.34 -0.22 1.32
CA LEU A 246 0.80 0.81 0.39
C LEU A 246 -0.22 1.95 0.29
N PRO A 247 0.11 3.19 0.70
CA PRO A 247 -0.73 4.36 0.41
C PRO A 247 -0.63 4.71 -1.09
N VAL A 248 -1.57 4.18 -1.88
CA VAL A 248 -1.54 4.16 -3.35
C VAL A 248 -1.55 5.57 -3.92
N MET A 249 -2.43 6.44 -3.43
CA MET A 249 -2.50 7.83 -3.92
C MET A 249 -1.21 8.60 -3.65
N LYS A 250 -0.58 8.42 -2.48
CA LYS A 250 0.71 9.03 -2.17
C LYS A 250 1.82 8.45 -3.04
N CYS A 251 1.84 7.12 -3.22
CA CYS A 251 2.77 6.46 -4.12
C CYS A 251 2.71 7.02 -5.56
N LEU A 252 1.50 7.19 -6.12
CA LEU A 252 1.32 7.76 -7.45
C LEU A 252 1.79 9.22 -7.50
N SER A 253 1.44 10.03 -6.49
CA SER A 253 1.87 11.43 -6.41
C SER A 253 3.38 11.57 -6.35
N LEU A 254 4.08 10.76 -5.54
CA LEU A 254 5.54 10.74 -5.48
C LEU A 254 6.13 10.33 -6.83
N THR A 255 5.52 9.36 -7.49
CA THR A 255 5.97 8.91 -8.81
C THR A 255 5.80 10.02 -9.86
N GLU A 256 4.70 10.75 -9.82
CA GLU A 256 4.47 11.90 -10.69
C GLU A 256 5.53 12.99 -10.48
N THR A 257 5.87 13.30 -9.22
CA THR A 257 6.93 14.27 -8.91
C THR A 257 8.30 13.77 -9.37
N ALA A 258 8.67 12.54 -9.01
CA ALA A 258 9.96 11.94 -9.37
C ALA A 258 10.18 11.82 -10.89
N VAL A 259 9.11 11.63 -11.67
CA VAL A 259 9.19 11.47 -13.12
C VAL A 259 9.06 12.80 -13.85
N PHE A 260 8.07 13.63 -13.51
CA PHE A 260 7.73 14.81 -14.31
C PHE A 260 8.22 16.15 -13.73
N ARG A 261 8.67 16.18 -12.47
CA ARG A 261 9.07 17.43 -11.77
C ARG A 261 10.52 17.43 -11.28
N GLN A 262 11.39 16.69 -11.95
CA GLN A 262 12.82 16.54 -11.61
C GLN A 262 13.62 17.87 -11.56
N SER A 263 13.11 18.93 -12.18
CA SER A 263 13.78 20.23 -12.30
C SER A 263 13.43 21.24 -11.20
N GLN A 264 12.48 20.95 -10.29
CA GLN A 264 12.00 21.93 -9.29
C GLN A 264 12.68 21.81 -7.91
N GLU A 265 13.47 20.76 -7.65
CA GLU A 265 14.12 20.53 -6.35
C GLU A 265 15.44 21.31 -6.17
N GLY A 266 15.85 22.13 -7.13
CA GLY A 266 17.14 22.83 -7.10
C GLY A 266 17.22 24.09 -6.23
N ASP A 267 16.11 24.57 -5.66
CA ASP A 267 16.06 25.90 -5.01
C ASP A 267 15.92 25.86 -3.47
N PHE A 268 15.90 24.68 -2.83
CA PHE A 268 15.63 24.57 -1.38
C PHE A 268 16.81 24.13 -0.50
N GLU A 269 17.98 23.81 -1.06
CA GLU A 269 19.16 23.37 -0.28
C GLU A 269 20.22 24.47 -0.03
N GLU A 270 20.03 25.70 -0.53
CA GLU A 270 21.03 26.79 -0.32
C GLU A 270 20.77 27.72 0.88
N GLU A 271 19.66 27.58 1.64
CA GLU A 271 19.34 28.53 2.74
C GLU A 271 19.55 27.98 4.17
N GLN A 272 20.30 26.89 4.36
CA GLN A 272 20.63 26.37 5.70
C GLN A 272 22.14 26.20 5.96
N GLU A 273 22.96 27.11 5.45
CA GLU A 273 24.32 27.34 5.98
C GLU A 273 24.68 28.83 5.89
N GLU A 274 24.12 29.66 6.79
CA GLU A 274 24.73 30.92 7.26
C GLU A 274 24.55 31.10 8.77
#